data_AF-H9FIU6-F1
#
_entry.id   AF-H9FIU6-F1
#
_cell.length_a   1.000
_cell.length_b   1.000
_cell.length_c   1.000
_cell.angle_alpha   90.00
_cell.angle_beta   90.00
_cell.angle_gamma   90.00
#
_symmetry.space_group_name_H-M   'P 1'
#
loop_
_entity.id
_entity.type
_entity.pdbx_description
1 polymer ?
#
loop_
_entity_poly.entity_id
_entity_poly.type
_entity_poly.pdbx_seq_one_letter_code
_entity_poly.pdbx_strand_id
1 'polypeptide(L)'
;QIALRAPAALPALCDLLASAADPQIRQFAAVLTRRRLNTRWRRLAAEQRESLKSLILTALQRETEHCVSLSLAQLSATIFRKEGLEAWPQLLQLLQHSTHSPHSPEREMGLLLLSVVVTSRPEAFQPHHRELLRLLNETLGEVGSPGLLFYSLRTLTTMAPYLS
;
A
#
# COMPACT_ATOMS: atom_id res chain seq x y z
N GLN A 1 1.52 -19.94 20.10
CA GLN A 1 1.22 -18.77 19.25
C GLN A 1 0.62 -17.57 20.03
N ILE A 2 1.01 -17.31 21.28
CA ILE A 2 0.45 -16.20 22.11
C ILE A 2 1.32 -14.92 22.04
N ALA A 3 2.63 -15.06 21.75
CA ALA A 3 3.60 -13.94 21.81
C ALA A 3 3.32 -12.80 20.82
N LEU A 4 2.85 -13.10 19.60
CA LEU A 4 2.65 -12.09 18.55
C LEU A 4 1.42 -11.17 18.77
N ARG A 5 0.59 -11.46 19.77
CA ARG A 5 -0.54 -10.59 20.19
C ARG A 5 -0.14 -9.57 21.27
N ALA A 6 1.04 -9.70 21.87
CA ALA A 6 1.50 -8.84 22.95
C ALA A 6 1.85 -7.42 22.45
N PRO A 7 1.76 -6.38 23.32
CA PRO A 7 2.24 -5.03 22.98
C PRO A 7 3.73 -4.99 22.61
N ALA A 8 4.57 -5.89 23.11
CA ALA A 8 5.96 -5.98 22.70
C ALA A 8 6.17 -6.57 21.28
N ALA A 9 5.11 -7.03 20.60
CA ALA A 9 5.25 -7.74 19.33
C ALA A 9 5.48 -6.86 18.09
N LEU A 10 5.40 -5.51 18.18
CA LEU A 10 5.48 -4.67 16.98
C LEU A 10 6.90 -4.66 16.39
N PRO A 11 7.97 -4.47 17.19
CA PRO A 11 9.34 -4.62 16.68
C PRO A 11 9.58 -5.98 16.01
N ALA A 12 9.17 -7.07 16.67
CA ALA A 12 9.30 -8.42 16.10
C ALA A 12 8.55 -8.58 14.77
N LEU A 13 7.34 -8.02 14.64
CA LEU A 13 6.60 -8.03 13.38
C LEU A 13 7.29 -7.18 12.30
N CYS A 14 7.89 -6.05 12.68
CA CYS A 14 8.69 -5.22 11.78
C CYS A 14 9.92 -5.98 11.26
N ASP A 15 10.62 -6.70 12.14
CA ASP A 15 11.78 -7.50 11.76
C ASP A 15 11.38 -8.62 10.78
N LEU A 16 10.28 -9.31 11.04
CA LEU A 16 9.74 -10.34 10.14
C LEU A 16 9.34 -9.74 8.77
N LEU A 17 8.72 -8.57 8.75
CA LEU A 17 8.41 -7.85 7.52
C LEU A 17 9.66 -7.51 6.70
N ALA A 18 10.73 -7.09 7.38
CA ALA A 18 11.96 -6.65 6.73
C ALA A 18 12.83 -7.80 6.21
N SER A 19 12.83 -8.94 6.91
CA SER A 19 13.92 -9.91 6.79
C SER A 19 13.50 -11.39 6.70
N ALA A 20 12.22 -11.72 6.90
CA ALA A 20 11.82 -13.13 6.82
C ALA A 20 11.97 -13.65 5.39
N ALA A 21 12.70 -14.76 5.24
CA ALA A 21 12.91 -15.41 3.94
C ALA A 21 11.60 -15.98 3.36
N ASP A 22 10.77 -16.56 4.22
CA ASP A 22 9.49 -17.16 3.83
C ASP A 22 8.42 -16.07 3.55
N PRO A 23 7.88 -16.00 2.33
CA PRO A 23 6.80 -15.06 1.97
C PRO A 23 5.56 -15.18 2.87
N GLN A 24 5.20 -16.39 3.31
CA GLN A 24 4.04 -16.59 4.18
C GLN A 24 4.25 -15.92 5.53
N ILE A 25 5.48 -15.94 6.05
CA ILE A 25 5.83 -15.26 7.29
C ILE A 25 5.74 -13.74 7.10
N ARG A 26 6.26 -13.19 6.00
CA ARG A 26 6.13 -11.75 5.68
C ARG A 26 4.67 -11.33 5.55
N GLN A 27 3.88 -12.10 4.80
CA GLN A 27 2.45 -11.87 4.63
C GLN A 27 1.72 -11.86 5.98
N PHE A 28 1.98 -12.87 6.82
CA PHE A 28 1.38 -12.99 8.13
C PHE A 28 1.76 -11.82 9.04
N ALA A 29 3.03 -11.40 9.00
CA ALA A 29 3.51 -10.24 9.74
C ALA A 29 2.82 -8.94 9.29
N ALA A 30 2.61 -8.74 7.98
CA ALA A 30 1.86 -7.61 7.45
C ALA A 30 0.40 -7.59 7.96
N VAL A 31 -0.26 -8.74 7.93
CA VAL A 31 -1.65 -8.89 8.40
C VAL A 31 -1.78 -8.62 9.90
N LEU A 32 -0.88 -9.17 10.72
CA LEU A 32 -0.90 -8.95 12.17
C LEU A 32 -0.59 -7.51 12.53
N THR A 33 0.38 -6.90 11.85
CA THR A 33 0.70 -5.47 12.01
C THR A 33 -0.54 -4.63 11.70
N ARG A 34 -1.19 -4.87 10.55
CA ARG A 34 -2.42 -4.16 10.16
C ARG A 34 -3.53 -4.28 11.19
N ARG A 35 -3.82 -5.49 11.67
CA ARG A 35 -4.82 -5.73 12.74
C ARG A 35 -4.51 -4.93 14.00
N ARG A 36 -3.23 -4.83 14.35
CA ARG A 36 -2.78 -4.11 15.54
C ARG A 36 -2.88 -2.58 15.37
N LEU A 37 -2.51 -2.04 14.21
CA LEU A 37 -2.56 -0.60 13.95
C LEU A 37 -4.00 -0.07 13.93
N ASN A 38 -4.96 -0.88 13.48
CA ASN A 38 -6.38 -0.48 13.42
C ASN A 38 -6.91 0.12 14.73
N THR A 39 -6.47 -0.42 15.88
CA THR A 39 -6.91 0.00 17.22
C THR A 39 -5.86 0.79 18.00
N ARG A 40 -4.56 0.61 17.70
CA ARG A 40 -3.46 1.15 18.53
C ARG A 40 -2.60 2.21 17.86
N TRP A 41 -2.90 2.62 16.61
CA TRP A 41 -2.09 3.61 15.88
C TRP A 41 -1.73 4.86 16.71
N ARG A 42 -2.74 5.49 17.34
CA ARG A 42 -2.55 6.70 18.14
C ARG A 42 -1.72 6.51 19.42
N ARG A 43 -1.50 5.26 19.85
CA ARG A 43 -0.67 4.95 21.03
C ARG A 43 0.81 4.83 20.70
N LEU A 44 1.17 4.80 19.41
CA LEU A 44 2.56 4.76 18.98
C LEU A 44 3.18 6.16 19.06
N ALA A 45 4.42 6.23 19.56
CA ALA A 45 5.21 7.44 19.49
C ALA A 45 5.37 7.89 18.02
N ALA A 46 5.54 9.20 17.80
CA ALA A 46 5.68 9.74 16.43
C ALA A 46 6.84 9.07 15.68
N GLU A 47 7.98 8.90 16.35
CA GLU A 47 9.15 8.20 15.81
C GLU A 47 8.82 6.77 15.33
N GLN A 48 8.09 5.99 16.14
CA GLN A 48 7.68 4.63 15.78
C GLN A 48 6.75 4.60 14.56
N ARG A 49 5.89 5.62 14.42
CA ARG A 49 5.00 5.76 13.26
C ARG A 49 5.80 6.04 11.99
N GLU A 50 6.78 6.94 12.06
CA GLU A 50 7.67 7.25 10.94
C GLU A 50 8.57 6.08 10.56
N SER A 51 9.15 5.36 11.53
CA SER A 51 9.93 4.16 11.25
C SER A 51 9.10 3.08 10.55
N LEU A 52 7.84 2.90 10.97
CA LEU A 52 6.96 1.90 10.35
C LEU A 52 6.56 2.30 8.92
N LYS A 53 6.29 3.59 8.67
CA LYS A 53 6.05 4.11 7.32
C LYS A 53 7.24 3.81 6.40
N SER A 54 8.45 4.16 6.83
CA SER A 54 9.69 3.93 6.06
C SER A 54 9.91 2.43 5.77
N LEU A 55 9.70 1.58 6.78
CA LEU A 55 9.79 0.13 6.63
C LEU A 55 8.81 -0.40 5.57
N ILE A 56 7.55 0.02 5.62
CA ILE A 56 6.52 -0.47 4.68
C ILE A 56 6.84 -0.06 3.25
N LEU A 57 7.26 1.20 3.03
CA LEU A 57 7.65 1.67 1.70
C LEU A 57 8.85 0.88 1.16
N THR A 58 9.85 0.62 2.01
CA THR A 58 11.02 -0.19 1.64
C THR A 58 10.62 -1.64 1.33
N ALA A 59 9.73 -2.22 2.12
CA ALA A 59 9.24 -3.58 1.92
C ALA A 59 8.46 -3.70 0.61
N LEU A 60 7.59 -2.74 0.28
CA LEU A 60 6.85 -2.72 -0.98
C LEU A 60 7.76 -2.70 -2.21
N GLN A 61 8.86 -1.94 -2.16
CA GLN A 61 9.82 -1.85 -3.27
C GLN A 61 10.64 -3.12 -3.48
N ARG A 62 10.81 -3.95 -2.44
CA ARG A 62 11.64 -5.16 -2.48
C ARG A 62 10.82 -6.43 -2.67
N GLU A 63 9.53 -6.37 -2.41
CA GLU A 63 8.68 -7.55 -2.40
C GLU A 63 8.41 -8.07 -3.82
N THR A 64 8.60 -9.36 -4.01
CA THR A 64 8.38 -10.06 -5.28
C THR A 64 7.08 -10.85 -5.26
N GLU A 65 6.61 -11.23 -4.07
CA GLU A 65 5.43 -12.08 -3.91
C GLU A 65 4.16 -11.25 -3.82
N HIS A 66 3.29 -11.42 -4.82
CA HIS A 66 2.05 -10.67 -4.96
C HIS A 66 1.18 -10.66 -3.70
N CYS A 67 1.04 -11.80 -3.02
CA CYS A 67 0.22 -11.92 -1.82
C CYS A 67 0.75 -11.08 -0.64
N VAL A 68 2.07 -10.91 -0.57
CA VAL A 68 2.73 -10.08 0.42
C VAL A 68 2.59 -8.60 0.03
N SER A 69 2.81 -8.24 -1.24
CA SER A 69 2.59 -6.88 -1.75
C SER A 69 1.17 -6.39 -1.50
N LEU A 70 0.16 -7.24 -1.73
CA LEU A 70 -1.23 -6.93 -1.39
C LEU A 70 -1.43 -6.69 0.11
N SER A 71 -0.80 -7.49 0.96
CA SER A 71 -0.90 -7.36 2.42
C SER A 71 -0.21 -6.08 2.93
N LEU A 72 0.92 -5.72 2.33
CA LEU A 72 1.62 -4.46 2.56
C LEU A 72 0.80 -3.26 2.07
N ALA A 73 0.20 -3.31 0.88
CA ALA A 73 -0.67 -2.24 0.39
C ALA A 73 -1.89 -2.02 1.28
N GLN A 74 -2.49 -3.09 1.80
CA GLN A 74 -3.59 -3.00 2.78
C GLN A 74 -3.14 -2.40 4.12
N LEU A 75 -1.89 -2.68 4.52
CA LEU A 75 -1.27 -2.07 5.69
C LEU A 75 -1.01 -0.58 5.46
N SER A 76 -0.47 -0.18 4.31
CA SER A 76 -0.32 1.22 3.89
C SER A 76 -1.64 1.96 3.91
N ALA A 77 -2.68 1.40 3.28
CA ALA A 77 -4.03 1.99 3.31
C ALA A 77 -4.58 2.15 4.73
N THR A 78 -4.22 1.26 5.66
CA THR A 78 -4.63 1.37 7.06
C THR A 78 -3.98 2.56 7.76
N ILE A 79 -2.70 2.81 7.52
CA ILE A 79 -2.01 4.00 8.05
C ILE A 79 -2.53 5.26 7.37
N PHE A 80 -2.66 5.25 6.04
CA PHE A 80 -3.22 6.35 5.26
C PHE A 80 -4.60 6.78 5.75
N ARG A 81 -5.52 5.86 6.05
CA ARG A 81 -6.84 6.21 6.63
C ARG A 81 -6.74 6.91 7.99
N LYS A 82 -5.65 6.71 8.74
CA LYS A 82 -5.47 7.31 10.07
C LYS A 82 -4.82 8.69 10.03
N GLU A 83 -3.98 8.97 9.04
CA GLU A 83 -3.17 10.20 9.00
C GLU A 83 -3.41 11.09 7.76
N GLY A 84 -3.92 10.53 6.67
CA GLY A 84 -4.08 11.27 5.40
C GLY A 84 -2.81 11.34 4.55
N LEU A 85 -2.92 11.94 3.36
CA LEU A 85 -1.79 12.10 2.42
C LEU A 85 -0.77 13.12 2.94
N GLU A 86 -1.23 14.21 3.56
CA GLU A 86 -0.36 15.32 4.03
C GLU A 86 0.67 14.85 5.07
N ALA A 87 0.29 13.91 5.94
CA ALA A 87 1.15 13.34 6.96
C ALA A 87 2.06 12.20 6.45
N TRP A 88 1.92 11.81 5.18
CA TRP A 88 2.73 10.75 4.58
C TRP A 88 3.05 11.04 3.10
N PRO A 89 3.77 12.14 2.80
CA PRO A 89 4.08 12.54 1.42
C PRO A 89 4.89 11.49 0.65
N GLN A 90 5.70 10.68 1.34
CA GLN A 90 6.50 9.62 0.75
C GLN A 90 5.66 8.52 0.11
N LEU A 91 4.41 8.32 0.57
CA LEU A 91 3.48 7.40 -0.07
C LEU A 91 3.09 7.90 -1.46
N LEU A 92 2.81 9.20 -1.60
CA LEU A 92 2.48 9.81 -2.89
C LEU A 92 3.67 9.78 -3.84
N GLN A 93 4.88 10.05 -3.32
CA GLN A 93 6.12 9.95 -4.10
C GLN A 93 6.33 8.52 -4.63
N LEU A 94 6.12 7.50 -3.79
CA LEU A 94 6.20 6.10 -4.22
C LEU A 94 5.16 5.79 -5.30
N LEU A 95 3.91 6.22 -5.12
CA LEU A 95 2.85 6.02 -6.10
C LEU A 95 3.23 6.65 -7.45
N GLN A 96 3.61 7.92 -7.46
CA GLN A 96 4.01 8.64 -8.67
C GLN A 96 5.19 7.97 -9.37
N HIS A 97 6.21 7.55 -8.63
CA HIS A 97 7.37 6.89 -9.19
C HIS A 97 7.01 5.52 -9.77
N SER A 98 6.38 4.66 -8.96
CA SER A 98 6.12 3.26 -9.34
C SER A 98 5.12 3.15 -10.48
N THR A 99 4.03 3.92 -10.49
CA THR A 99 3.00 3.83 -11.55
C THR A 99 3.51 4.28 -12.93
N HIS A 100 4.61 5.04 -12.99
CA HIS A 100 5.26 5.48 -14.21
C HIS A 100 6.57 4.73 -14.50
N SER A 101 6.90 3.69 -13.71
CA SER A 101 8.13 2.93 -13.91
C SER A 101 8.10 2.20 -15.27
N PRO A 102 9.22 2.22 -16.03
CA PRO A 102 9.34 1.40 -17.23
C PRO A 102 9.45 -0.10 -16.90
N HIS A 103 9.67 -0.47 -15.64
CA HIS A 103 9.75 -1.85 -15.19
C HIS A 103 8.36 -2.39 -14.85
N SER A 104 7.87 -3.35 -15.65
CA SER A 104 6.52 -3.89 -15.52
C SER A 104 6.15 -4.37 -14.09
N PRO A 105 7.01 -5.13 -13.37
CA PRO A 105 6.68 -5.57 -12.00
C PRO A 105 6.53 -4.42 -11.00
N GLU A 106 7.38 -3.40 -11.11
CA GLU A 106 7.31 -2.22 -10.23
C GLU A 106 6.05 -1.41 -10.51
N ARG A 107 5.71 -1.26 -11.79
CA ARG A 107 4.50 -0.57 -12.24
C ARG A 107 3.22 -1.29 -11.83
N GLU A 108 3.21 -2.62 -11.91
CA GLU A 108 2.11 -3.42 -11.39
C GLU A 108 1.94 -3.25 -9.87
N MET A 109 3.04 -3.28 -9.11
CA MET A 109 3.04 -3.01 -7.66
C MET A 109 2.51 -1.60 -7.36
N GLY A 110 2.91 -0.59 -8.14
CA GLY A 110 2.41 0.78 -8.03
C GLY A 110 0.90 0.88 -8.21
N LEU A 111 0.35 0.26 -9.25
CA LEU A 111 -1.09 0.23 -9.50
C LEU A 111 -1.85 -0.61 -8.46
N LEU A 112 -1.25 -1.71 -7.98
CA LEU A 112 -1.78 -2.48 -6.85
C LEU A 112 -1.92 -1.58 -5.62
N LEU A 113 -0.86 -0.87 -5.25
CA LEU A 113 -0.87 0.03 -4.10
C LEU A 113 -1.89 1.15 -4.30
N LEU A 114 -1.87 1.82 -5.46
CA LEU A 114 -2.80 2.88 -5.82
C LEU A 114 -4.25 2.43 -5.64
N SER A 115 -4.59 1.31 -6.26
CA SER A 115 -5.96 0.79 -6.23
C SER A 115 -6.41 0.44 -4.81
N VAL A 116 -5.54 -0.08 -3.94
CA VAL A 116 -5.89 -0.34 -2.53
C VAL A 116 -6.06 0.96 -1.73
N VAL A 117 -5.17 1.94 -1.92
CA VAL A 117 -5.19 3.20 -1.17
C VAL A 117 -6.39 4.06 -1.58
N VAL A 118 -6.66 4.19 -2.89
CA VAL A 118 -7.84 4.88 -3.43
C VAL A 118 -9.13 4.22 -2.93
N THR A 119 -9.22 2.87 -2.99
CA THR A 119 -10.38 2.13 -2.44
C THR A 119 -10.63 2.43 -0.98
N SER A 120 -9.58 2.72 -0.21
CA SER A 120 -9.72 2.92 1.23
C SER A 120 -10.26 4.28 1.64
N ARG A 121 -10.10 5.31 0.80
CA ARG A 121 -10.61 6.67 1.01
C ARG A 121 -10.59 7.46 -0.32
N PRO A 122 -11.57 7.24 -1.22
CA PRO A 122 -11.56 7.80 -2.57
C PRO A 122 -11.54 9.33 -2.59
N GLU A 123 -12.22 9.97 -1.64
CA GLU A 123 -12.40 11.43 -1.59
C GLU A 123 -11.07 12.17 -1.42
N ALA A 124 -10.08 11.54 -0.78
CA ALA A 124 -8.75 12.12 -0.61
C ALA A 124 -7.98 12.26 -1.94
N PHE A 125 -8.42 11.59 -3.01
CA PHE A 125 -7.80 11.65 -4.32
C PHE A 125 -8.53 12.58 -5.30
N GLN A 126 -9.59 13.27 -4.89
CA GLN A 126 -10.31 14.26 -5.70
C GLN A 126 -9.39 15.29 -6.39
N PRO A 127 -8.40 15.89 -5.69
CA PRO A 127 -7.47 16.83 -6.33
C PRO A 127 -6.65 16.23 -7.49
N HIS A 128 -6.50 14.90 -7.50
CA HIS A 128 -5.68 14.15 -8.46
C HIS A 128 -6.49 13.40 -9.52
N HIS A 129 -7.84 13.51 -9.53
CA HIS A 129 -8.69 12.72 -10.44
C HIS A 129 -8.30 12.82 -11.91
N ARG A 130 -7.95 14.02 -12.41
CA ARG A 130 -7.55 14.21 -13.81
C ARG A 130 -6.26 13.46 -14.16
N GLU A 131 -5.29 13.49 -13.26
CA GLU A 131 -4.01 12.79 -13.43
C GLU A 131 -4.22 11.28 -13.38
N LEU A 132 -5.01 10.81 -12.40
CA LEU A 132 -5.37 9.40 -12.28
C LEU A 132 -6.12 8.90 -13.51
N LEU A 133 -7.09 9.64 -14.05
CA LEU A 133 -7.81 9.24 -15.26
C LEU A 133 -6.90 9.11 -16.48
N ARG A 134 -5.89 9.99 -16.62
CA ARG A 134 -4.89 9.87 -17.70
C ARG A 134 -4.05 8.60 -17.55
N LEU A 135 -3.50 8.38 -16.36
CA LEU A 135 -2.73 7.18 -16.02
C LEU A 135 -3.55 5.90 -16.28
N LEU A 136 -4.80 5.88 -15.83
CA LEU A 136 -5.70 4.73 -15.99
C LEU A 136 -6.04 4.49 -17.46
N ASN A 137 -6.24 5.54 -18.27
CA ASN A 137 -6.48 5.40 -19.70
C ASN A 137 -5.26 4.82 -20.44
N GLU A 138 -4.04 5.26 -20.09
CA GLU A 138 -2.79 4.75 -20.65
C GLU A 138 -2.61 3.26 -20.31
N THR A 139 -2.75 2.91 -19.04
CA THR A 139 -2.56 1.54 -18.54
C THR A 139 -3.63 0.56 -19.01
N LEU A 140 -4.87 1.01 -19.28
CA LEU A 140 -5.92 0.21 -19.89
C LEU A 140 -5.64 -0.13 -21.37
N GLY A 141 -4.81 0.66 -22.05
CA GLY A 141 -4.40 0.41 -23.44
C GLY A 141 -3.27 -0.64 -23.58
N GLU A 142 -2.63 -1.03 -22.48
CA GLU A 142 -1.49 -1.94 -22.50
C GLU A 142 -1.92 -3.42 -22.58
N VAL A 143 -2.01 -3.92 -23.81
CA VAL A 143 -2.29 -5.33 -24.10
C VAL A 143 -1.14 -6.22 -23.60
N GLY A 144 -1.48 -7.34 -22.95
CA GLY A 144 -0.51 -8.33 -22.46
C GLY A 144 -0.11 -8.18 -20.98
N SER A 145 -0.65 -7.17 -20.29
CA SER A 145 -0.36 -6.92 -18.86
C SER A 145 -1.64 -7.03 -18.00
N PRO A 146 -2.13 -8.26 -17.71
CA PRO A 146 -3.41 -8.44 -17.01
C PRO A 146 -3.46 -7.83 -15.60
N GLY A 147 -2.34 -7.77 -14.89
CA GLY A 147 -2.25 -7.12 -13.58
C GLY A 147 -2.50 -5.60 -13.66
N LEU A 148 -1.86 -4.93 -14.63
CA LEU A 148 -2.07 -3.51 -14.90
C LEU A 148 -3.54 -3.23 -15.23
N LEU A 149 -4.13 -4.01 -16.13
CA LEU A 149 -5.56 -3.89 -16.49
C LEU A 149 -6.47 -4.07 -15.27
N PHE A 150 -6.25 -5.13 -14.48
CA PHE A 150 -7.05 -5.44 -13.30
C PHE A 150 -7.03 -4.30 -12.28
N TYR A 151 -5.84 -3.80 -11.92
CA TYR A 151 -5.73 -2.72 -10.94
C TYR A 151 -6.23 -1.38 -11.46
N SER A 152 -6.11 -1.13 -12.75
CA SER A 152 -6.63 0.08 -13.37
C SER A 152 -8.15 0.10 -13.38
N LEU A 153 -8.78 -1.00 -13.79
CA LEU A 153 -10.24 -1.17 -13.72
C LEU A 153 -10.76 -1.07 -12.29
N ARG A 154 -10.07 -1.68 -11.32
CA ARG A 154 -10.46 -1.61 -9.90
C ARG A 154 -10.41 -0.18 -9.38
N THR A 155 -9.37 0.58 -9.74
CA THR A 155 -9.23 1.99 -9.36
C THR A 155 -10.32 2.83 -10.00
N LEU A 156 -10.55 2.67 -11.31
CA LEU A 156 -11.59 3.41 -12.04
C LEU A 156 -12.99 3.14 -11.48
N THR A 157 -13.32 1.87 -11.20
CA THR A 157 -14.60 1.45 -10.59
C THR A 157 -14.81 2.14 -9.25
N THR A 158 -13.75 2.26 -8.45
CA THR A 158 -13.79 2.94 -7.15
C THR A 158 -14.00 4.44 -7.30
N MET A 159 -13.35 5.06 -8.30
CA MET A 159 -13.44 6.50 -8.53
C MET A 159 -14.76 6.91 -9.18
N ALA A 160 -15.40 6.04 -9.96
CA ALA A 160 -16.56 6.39 -10.78
C ALA A 160 -17.68 7.15 -10.05
N PRO A 161 -18.09 6.81 -8.81
CA PRO A 161 -19.11 7.55 -8.06
C PRO A 161 -18.71 8.99 -7.71
N TYR A 162 -17.42 9.34 -7.81
CA TYR A 162 -16.87 10.65 -7.43
C TYR A 162 -16.45 11.49 -8.64
N LEU A 163 -16.81 11.08 -9.86
CA LEU A 163 -16.52 11.79 -11.12
C LEU A 163 -17.68 12.66 -11.61
N SER A 164 -18.79 12.73 -10.87
CA SER A 164 -19.96 13.57 -11.15
C SER A 164 -19.77 15.01 -10.75
#